data_AF-A0A8T3SG04-F1
#
_entry.id   AF-A0A8T3SG04-F1
#
_cell.length_a   1.000
_cell.length_b   1.000
_cell.length_c   1.000
_cell.angle_alpha   90.00
_cell.angle_beta   90.00
_cell.angle_gamma   90.00
#
_symmetry.space_group_name_H-M   'P 1'
#
loop_
_entity.id
_entity.type
_entity.pdbx_description
1 polymer ?
#
loop_
_entity_poly.entity_id
_entity_poly.type
_entity_poly.pdbx_seq_one_letter_code
_entity_poly.pdbx_strand_id
1 'polypeptide(L)'
;GAKSAAAVLTRYPRLEEIPHSVRGWDLSVRGGAMLAQVLRERWDEALLFRELATLRLDAPLPQESPAELEWRGVPRAPFEAMVERLGAPKLMDRVHRWAAEG
;
A
#
# COMPACT_ATOMS: atom_id res chain seq x y z
N GLY A 1 4.24 -7.08 20.69
CA GLY A 1 3.52 -7.80 19.61
C GLY A 1 2.36 -6.97 19.10
N ALA A 2 1.74 -7.36 17.97
CA ALA A 2 0.79 -6.53 17.22
C ALA A 2 -0.36 -5.93 18.06
N LYS A 3 -1.03 -6.73 18.90
CA LYS A 3 -2.13 -6.23 19.76
C LYS A 3 -1.71 -5.12 20.72
N SER A 4 -0.56 -5.27 21.38
CA SER A 4 -0.05 -4.24 22.30
C SER A 4 0.43 -2.99 21.55
N ALA A 5 1.06 -3.16 20.38
CA ALA A 5 1.48 -2.04 19.54
C ALA A 5 0.26 -1.24 19.03
N ALA A 6 -0.80 -1.93 18.61
CA ALA A 6 -2.06 -1.31 18.22
C ALA A 6 -2.68 -0.52 19.38
N ALA A 7 -2.72 -1.08 20.60
CA ALA A 7 -3.25 -0.37 21.76
C ALA A 7 -2.47 0.92 22.08
N VAL A 8 -1.13 0.89 21.95
CA VAL A 8 -0.27 2.07 22.13
C VAL A 8 -0.55 3.11 21.04
N LEU A 9 -0.62 2.70 19.76
CA LEU A 9 -0.88 3.60 18.65
C LEU A 9 -2.31 4.19 18.65
N THR A 10 -3.29 3.44 19.15
CA THR A 10 -4.64 3.99 19.38
C THR A 10 -4.61 5.12 20.41
N ARG A 11 -3.76 5.01 21.42
CA ARG A 11 -3.63 6.03 22.46
C ARG A 11 -2.75 7.21 22.04
N TYR A 12 -1.68 6.92 21.31
CA TYR A 12 -0.70 7.86 20.75
C TYR A 12 -0.67 7.70 19.22
N PRO A 13 -1.52 8.44 18.49
CA PRO A 13 -1.68 8.27 17.04
C PRO A 13 -0.41 8.47 16.21
N ARG A 14 0.59 9.18 16.75
CA ARG A 14 1.89 9.40 16.12
C ARG A 14 2.99 8.78 16.97
N LEU A 15 4.02 8.24 16.31
CA LEU A 15 5.18 7.67 17.00
C LEU A 15 5.84 8.70 17.93
N GLU A 16 5.92 9.95 17.48
CA GLU A 16 6.50 11.09 18.20
C GLU A 16 5.71 11.49 19.46
N GLU A 17 4.44 11.08 19.56
CA GLU A 17 3.61 11.32 20.72
C GLU A 17 3.79 10.25 21.81
N ILE A 18 4.43 9.11 21.48
CA ILE A 18 4.68 8.04 22.44
C ILE A 18 5.86 8.44 23.35
N PRO A 19 5.66 8.60 24.66
CA PRO A 19 6.75 8.94 25.56
C PRO A 19 7.85 7.86 25.52
N HIS A 20 9.12 8.29 25.48
CA HIS A 20 10.27 7.39 25.40
C HIS A 20 10.33 6.39 26.57
N SER A 21 9.90 6.80 27.77
CA SER A 21 9.82 5.92 28.94
C SER A 21 8.38 5.45 29.13
N VAL A 22 8.22 4.14 29.39
CA VAL A 22 6.92 3.55 29.75
C VAL A 22 6.28 4.20 30.98
N ARG A 23 7.07 4.83 31.86
CA ARG A 23 6.55 5.56 33.02
C ARG A 23 5.74 6.80 32.64
N GLY A 24 5.97 7.35 31.45
CA GLY A 24 5.19 8.46 30.91
C GLY A 24 3.95 8.00 30.16
N TRP A 25 3.76 6.69 29.97
CA TRP A 25 2.58 6.17 29.28
C TRP A 25 1.36 6.30 30.19
N ASP A 26 0.24 6.74 29.63
CA ASP A 26 -1.06 6.83 30.30
C ASP A 26 -1.93 5.58 30.06
N LEU A 27 -1.33 4.53 29.50
CA LEU A 27 -1.93 3.22 29.35
C LEU A 27 -0.99 2.12 29.88
N SER A 28 -1.58 1.02 30.32
CA SER A 28 -0.85 -0.20 30.69
C SER A 28 -1.09 -1.29 29.66
N VAL A 29 -0.01 -1.87 29.13
CA VAL A 29 -0.06 -3.00 28.20
C VAL A 29 0.93 -4.08 28.63
N ARG A 30 0.60 -5.35 28.35
CA ARG A 30 1.53 -6.46 28.59
C ARG A 30 2.85 -6.23 27.84
N GLY A 31 3.95 -6.20 28.59
CA GLY A 31 5.29 -5.97 28.05
C GLY A 31 5.59 -4.51 27.69
N GLY A 32 4.86 -3.52 28.24
CA GLY A 32 5.05 -2.10 27.92
C GLY A 32 6.49 -1.60 28.05
N ALA A 33 7.21 -2.02 29.09
CA ALA A 33 8.62 -1.65 29.27
C ALA A 33 9.51 -2.11 28.10
N MET A 34 9.31 -3.35 27.65
CA MET A 34 10.01 -3.90 26.48
C MET A 34 9.60 -3.19 25.19
N LEU A 35 8.31 -2.87 25.01
CA LEU A 35 7.85 -2.12 23.84
C LEU A 35 8.47 -0.72 23.77
N ALA A 36 8.50 0.00 24.90
CA ALA A 36 9.13 1.32 24.99
C ALA A 36 10.64 1.22 24.69
N GLN A 37 11.32 0.18 25.21
CA GLN A 37 12.73 -0.06 24.92
C GLN A 37 12.96 -0.32 23.43
N VAL A 38 12.23 -1.26 22.83
CA VAL A 38 12.38 -1.60 21.41
C VAL A 38 12.07 -0.38 20.53
N LEU A 39 11.03 0.38 20.82
CA LEU A 39 10.70 1.59 20.05
C LEU A 39 11.83 2.64 20.11
N ARG A 40 12.46 2.82 21.27
CA ARG A 40 13.64 3.72 21.38
C ARG A 40 14.84 3.19 20.61
N GLU A 41 15.16 1.91 20.75
CA GLU A 41 16.32 1.28 20.11
C GLU A 41 16.16 1.18 18.58
N ARG A 42 14.92 1.09 18.09
CA ARG A 42 14.58 0.93 16.68
C ARG A 42 13.86 2.16 16.12
N TRP A 43 14.12 3.33 16.68
CA TRP A 43 13.41 4.56 16.32
C TRP A 43 13.53 4.89 14.82
N ASP A 44 14.76 4.85 14.29
CA ASP A 44 15.03 5.16 12.89
C ASP A 44 14.36 4.13 11.94
N GLU A 45 14.36 2.85 12.32
CA GLU A 45 13.64 1.81 11.58
C GLU A 45 12.13 2.06 11.60
N ALA A 46 11.55 2.46 12.74
CA ALA A 46 10.13 2.76 12.85
C ALA A 46 9.73 3.95 11.97
N LEU A 47 10.56 4.99 11.88
CA LEU A 47 10.35 6.13 10.98
C LEU A 47 10.46 5.72 9.50
N LEU A 48 11.45 4.90 9.16
CA LEU A 48 11.60 4.35 7.81
C LEU A 48 10.39 3.50 7.42
N PHE A 49 9.90 2.63 8.31
CA PHE A 49 8.70 1.85 8.06
C PHE A 49 7.46 2.72 7.85
N ARG A 50 7.31 3.81 8.61
CA ARG A 50 6.24 4.79 8.38
C ARG A 50 6.33 5.37 6.98
N GLU A 51 7.51 5.79 6.54
CA GLU A 51 7.72 6.34 5.20
C GLU A 51 7.34 5.32 4.12
N LEU A 52 7.87 4.09 4.21
CA LEU A 52 7.60 3.02 3.24
C LEU A 52 6.13 2.57 3.21
N ALA A 53 5.44 2.63 4.34
CA ALA A 53 4.04 2.23 4.45
C ALA A 53 3.05 3.36 4.15
N THR A 54 3.52 4.60 3.94
CA THR A 54 2.66 5.73 3.63
C THR A 54 2.45 5.83 2.13
N LEU A 55 1.19 5.83 1.70
CA LEU A 55 0.83 6.05 0.30
C LEU A 55 1.23 7.47 -0.13
N ARG A 56 2.06 7.57 -1.17
CA ARG A 56 2.38 8.84 -1.82
C ARG A 56 1.22 9.29 -2.72
N LEU A 57 0.79 10.54 -2.55
CA LEU A 57 -0.28 11.17 -3.33
C LEU A 57 0.25 12.15 -4.40
N ASP A 58 1.57 12.28 -4.49
CA ASP A 58 2.30 13.25 -5.32
C ASP A 58 3.12 12.55 -6.42
N ALA A 59 2.75 11.32 -6.78
CA ALA A 59 3.42 10.60 -7.85
C ALA A 59 3.30 11.39 -9.17
N PRO A 60 4.39 11.54 -9.94
CA PRO A 60 4.37 12.26 -11.20
C PRO A 60 3.66 11.41 -12.26
N LEU A 61 2.33 11.45 -12.24
CA LEU A 61 1.50 10.80 -13.24
C LEU A 61 1.38 11.71 -14.46
N PRO A 62 1.46 11.17 -15.69
CA PRO A 62 1.29 11.95 -16.90
C PRO A 62 -0.18 12.34 -17.16
N GLN A 63 -1.15 11.66 -16.55
CA GLN A 63 -2.56 11.97 -16.67
C GLN A 63 -2.99 13.04 -15.66
N GLU A 64 -3.82 13.98 -16.11
CA GLU A 64 -4.35 15.05 -15.28
C GLU A 64 -5.73 14.69 -14.68
N SER A 65 -6.40 13.69 -15.25
CA SER A 65 -7.72 13.24 -14.81
C SER A 65 -7.91 11.71 -14.94
N PRO A 66 -8.79 11.09 -14.12
CA PRO A 66 -9.14 9.68 -14.26
C PRO A 66 -9.76 9.32 -15.61
N ALA A 67 -10.40 10.28 -16.30
CA ALA A 67 -11.03 10.05 -17.60
C ALA A 67 -10.03 9.68 -18.70
N GLU A 68 -8.78 10.16 -18.62
CA GLU A 68 -7.71 9.80 -19.56
C GLU A 68 -7.28 8.33 -19.44
N LEU A 69 -7.52 7.71 -18.29
CA LEU A 69 -7.26 6.30 -18.03
C LEU A 69 -8.45 5.39 -18.38
N GLU A 70 -9.52 5.94 -18.98
CA GLU A 70 -10.67 5.15 -19.38
C GLU A 70 -10.26 4.03 -20.36
N TRP A 71 -10.60 2.80 -20.00
CA TRP A 71 -10.33 1.65 -20.84
C TRP A 71 -11.26 1.62 -22.07
N ARG A 72 -10.69 1.75 -23.26
CA ARG A 72 -11.42 1.85 -24.53
C ARG A 72 -11.70 0.52 -25.24
N GLY A 73 -11.40 -0.61 -24.61
CA GLY A 73 -11.52 -1.94 -25.21
C GLY A 73 -10.17 -2.52 -25.66
N VAL A 74 -10.19 -3.81 -26.05
CA VAL A 74 -8.99 -4.54 -26.48
C VAL A 74 -8.66 -4.21 -27.95
N PRO A 75 -7.42 -3.85 -28.30
CA PRO A 75 -7.00 -3.72 -29.69
C PRO A 75 -6.93 -5.12 -30.33
N ARG A 76 -7.80 -5.39 -31.30
CA ARG A 76 -8.08 -6.75 -31.78
C ARG A 76 -6.87 -7.45 -32.40
N ALA A 77 -6.29 -6.90 -33.47
CA ALA A 77 -5.18 -7.55 -34.17
C ALA A 77 -3.94 -7.78 -33.29
N PRO A 78 -3.47 -6.80 -32.47
CA PRO A 78 -2.37 -7.05 -31.53
C PRO A 78 -2.69 -8.12 -30.49
N PHE A 79 -3.95 -8.19 -30.03
CA PHE A 79 -4.36 -9.19 -29.05
C PHE A 79 -4.43 -10.60 -29.65
N GLU A 80 -4.97 -10.76 -30.86
CA GLU A 80 -4.99 -12.03 -31.60
C GLU A 80 -3.57 -12.57 -31.81
N ALA A 81 -2.64 -11.73 -32.26
CA ALA A 81 -1.23 -12.11 -32.41
C ALA A 81 -0.57 -12.52 -31.07
N MET A 82 -0.91 -11.83 -29.98
CA MET A 82 -0.44 -12.20 -28.64
C MET A 82 -1.00 -13.56 -28.21
N VAL A 83 -2.29 -13.81 -28.43
CA VAL A 83 -2.96 -15.07 -28.07
C VAL A 83 -2.36 -16.25 -28.82
N GLU A 84 -2.10 -16.09 -30.12
CA GLU A 84 -1.43 -17.10 -30.95
C GLU A 84 -0.02 -17.39 -30.41
N ARG A 85 0.79 -16.35 -30.17
CA ARG A 85 2.14 -16.49 -29.63
C ARG A 85 2.18 -17.17 -28.26
N LEU A 86 1.18 -16.96 -27.43
CA LEU A 86 1.06 -17.59 -26.11
C LEU A 86 0.44 -18.99 -26.16
N GLY A 87 -0.08 -19.43 -27.32
CA GLY A 87 -0.81 -20.69 -27.44
C GLY A 87 -2.05 -20.74 -26.54
N ALA A 88 -2.70 -19.60 -26.29
CA ALA A 88 -3.74 -19.44 -25.28
C ALA A 88 -5.11 -19.07 -25.88
N PRO A 89 -5.68 -19.87 -26.80
CA PRO A 89 -6.84 -19.48 -27.61
C PRO A 89 -8.08 -19.12 -26.79
N LYS A 90 -8.26 -19.72 -25.61
CA LYS A 90 -9.37 -19.43 -24.68
C LYS A 90 -9.40 -17.98 -24.16
N LEU A 91 -8.32 -17.21 -24.33
CA LEU A 91 -8.31 -15.79 -23.97
C LEU A 91 -9.21 -14.96 -24.88
N MET A 92 -9.45 -15.40 -26.12
CA MET A 92 -10.37 -14.72 -27.04
C MET A 92 -11.80 -14.68 -26.49
N ASP A 93 -12.24 -15.77 -25.87
CA ASP A 93 -13.58 -15.90 -25.28
C ASP A 93 -13.81 -14.95 -24.10
N ARG A 94 -12.74 -14.40 -23.52
CA ARG A 94 -12.79 -13.50 -22.36
C ARG A 94 -12.89 -12.02 -22.75
N VAL A 95 -12.80 -11.71 -24.04
CA VAL A 95 -12.89 -10.32 -24.50
C VAL A 95 -14.35 -9.87 -24.51
N HIS A 96 -14.67 -8.95 -23.61
CA HIS A 96 -16.01 -8.40 -23.44
C HIS A 96 -16.21 -7.07 -24.18
N ARG A 97 -15.12 -6.42 -24.62
CA ARG A 97 -15.16 -5.18 -25.39
C ARG A 97 -13.94 -5.08 -26.30
N TRP A 98 -14.19 -4.97 -27.60
CA TRP A 98 -13.18 -4.61 -28.58
C TRP A 98 -13.07 -3.08 -28.64
N ALA A 99 -11.85 -2.58 -28.86
CA ALA A 99 -11.66 -1.18 -29.18
C ALA A 99 -12.33 -0.86 -30.52
N ALA A 100 -12.88 0.35 -30.65
CA ALA A 100 -13.39 0.82 -31.94
C ALA A 100 -12.26 0.80 -32.97
N GLU A 101 -12.53 0.28 -34.17
CA GLU A 101 -11.61 0.39 -35.30
C GLU A 101 -11.55 1.87 -35.70
N GLY A 102 -10.35 2.43 -35.66
CA GLY A 102 -10.06 3.79 -36.12
C GLY A 102 -9.77 3.82 -37.61
#